data_AF-A0AA38XFC5-F1
#
_entry.id   AF-A0AA38XFC5-F1
#
_cell.length_a   1.000
_cell.length_b   1.000
_cell.length_c   1.000
_cell.angle_alpha   90.00
_cell.angle_beta   90.00
_cell.angle_gamma   90.00
#
_symmetry.space_group_name_H-M   'P 1'
#
loop_
_entity.id
_entity.type
_entity.pdbx_description
1 polymer ?
#
loop_
_entity_poly.entity_id
_entity_poly.type
_entity_poly.pdbx_seq_one_letter_code
_entity_poly.pdbx_strand_id
1 'polypeptide(L)'
;MGRLNLTAFNVRRTALAKFKSKQIPALPNWVDIVQDVPPAQVLVRQQPVKHALTKVRTRTLPSGETEQYEQISASKRSKSAKARHVFQPRQLRYEEDSLRRTFFSDHPWELARPRVIVETSGDQHQNADWSTGLVQPGIPLSGECVVQRQLWLLQNTPDITVPQAYDIARKEFYTLRRREERRDRIAAEEARHMGAKFGKSQIQIAMGIENHMYNDWEKWSRQTVFEQTSRVAAFEGTPAKDDDVLSETALNEDLPQQRQGNARPAIGSAVFSQQAQLDARVQRRDVQ
;
A
#
# COMPACT_ATOMS: atom_id res chain seq x y z
N MET A 1 36.30 4.70 7.84
CA MET A 1 35.87 5.80 6.94
C MET A 1 36.32 5.44 5.53
N GLY A 2 35.41 5.02 4.65
CA GLY A 2 35.77 4.69 3.27
C GLY A 2 36.32 5.93 2.55
N ARG A 3 37.48 5.81 1.90
CA ARG A 3 38.03 6.87 1.06
C ARG A 3 37.09 7.09 -0.13
N LEU A 4 36.73 8.34 -0.40
CA LEU A 4 35.91 8.71 -1.56
C LEU A 4 36.69 8.41 -2.85
N ASN A 5 36.11 7.60 -3.74
CA ASN A 5 36.71 7.30 -5.02
C ASN A 5 36.26 8.33 -6.07
N LEU A 6 37.17 9.21 -6.49
CA LEU A 6 36.93 10.26 -7.50
C LEU A 6 37.40 9.87 -8.91
N THR A 7 37.79 8.61 -9.14
CA THR A 7 38.30 8.16 -10.44
C THR A 7 37.27 8.32 -11.56
N ALA A 8 36.00 8.00 -11.28
CA ALA A 8 34.89 8.12 -12.23
C ALA A 8 34.61 9.58 -12.66
N PHE A 9 34.78 10.54 -11.76
CA PHE A 9 34.60 11.97 -12.08
C PHE A 9 35.78 12.51 -12.91
N ASN A 10 36.99 12.01 -12.63
CA ASN A 10 38.22 12.48 -13.24
C ASN A 10 38.60 11.75 -14.54
N VAL A 11 37.69 11.01 -15.17
CA VAL A 11 37.96 10.18 -16.37
C VAL A 11 38.54 11.01 -17.52
N ARG A 12 38.02 12.21 -17.78
CA ARG A 12 38.59 13.13 -18.78
C ARG A 12 40.01 13.56 -18.41
N ARG A 13 40.25 13.92 -17.14
CA ARG A 13 41.57 14.35 -16.66
C ARG A 13 42.59 13.21 -16.77
N THR A 14 42.20 11.98 -16.44
CA THR A 14 43.09 10.81 -16.52
C THR A 14 43.36 10.41 -17.98
N ALA A 15 42.37 10.47 -18.88
CA ALA A 15 42.57 10.23 -20.30
C ALA A 15 43.53 11.24 -20.94
N LEU A 16 43.36 12.54 -20.64
CA LEU A 16 44.29 13.58 -21.09
C LEU A 16 45.70 13.35 -20.55
N ALA A 17 45.85 12.92 -19.29
CA ALA A 17 47.14 12.60 -18.70
C ALA A 17 47.81 11.38 -19.37
N LYS A 18 47.04 10.31 -19.66
CA LYS A 18 47.53 9.10 -20.34
C LYS A 18 47.95 9.36 -21.79
N PHE A 19 47.24 10.24 -22.49
CA PHE A 19 47.62 10.66 -23.83
C PHE A 19 48.91 11.50 -23.81
N LYS A 20 49.01 12.46 -22.89
CA LYS A 20 50.24 13.26 -22.70
C LYS A 20 51.47 12.40 -22.37
N SER A 21 51.29 11.33 -21.59
CA SER A 21 52.36 10.38 -21.26
C SER A 21 52.61 9.32 -22.35
N LYS A 22 51.93 9.41 -23.50
CA LYS A 22 52.02 8.47 -24.63
C LYS A 22 51.67 7.02 -24.26
N GLN A 23 50.87 6.80 -23.22
CA GLN A 23 50.34 5.46 -22.86
C GLN A 23 49.20 5.02 -23.78
N ILE A 24 48.53 5.97 -24.43
CA ILE A 24 47.43 5.72 -25.37
C ILE A 24 47.78 6.43 -26.70
N PRO A 25 47.60 5.77 -27.86
CA PRO A 25 48.00 6.30 -29.16
C PRO A 25 47.10 7.44 -29.68
N ALA A 26 45.83 7.47 -29.29
CA ALA A 26 44.86 8.46 -29.74
C ALA A 26 43.92 8.89 -28.60
N LEU A 27 43.41 10.12 -28.66
CA LEU A 27 42.41 10.59 -27.73
C LEU A 27 41.08 9.86 -27.99
N PRO A 28 40.40 9.35 -26.94
CA PRO A 28 39.07 8.79 -27.11
C PRO A 28 38.05 9.85 -27.56
N ASN A 29 37.16 9.49 -28.49
CA ASN A 29 36.17 10.41 -29.08
C ASN A 29 35.24 11.08 -28.04
N TRP A 30 35.05 10.47 -26.86
CA TRP A 30 34.20 11.05 -25.81
C TRP A 30 34.87 12.19 -25.02
N VAL A 31 36.19 12.39 -25.14
CA VAL A 31 36.91 13.42 -24.37
C VAL A 31 36.44 14.83 -24.71
N ASP A 32 36.13 15.08 -25.98
CA ASP A 32 35.59 16.35 -26.46
C ASP A 32 34.16 16.54 -25.99
N ILE A 33 33.33 15.49 -26.03
CA ILE A 33 31.94 15.52 -25.51
C ILE A 33 31.91 15.87 -24.01
N VAL A 34 32.82 15.29 -23.21
CA VAL A 34 32.91 15.58 -21.76
C VAL A 34 33.52 16.97 -21.49
N GLN A 35 34.20 17.58 -22.47
CA GLN A 35 34.61 18.98 -22.36
C GLN A 35 33.41 19.91 -22.46
N ASP A 36 32.51 19.64 -23.41
CA ASP A 36 31.32 20.45 -23.65
C ASP A 36 30.26 20.24 -22.55
N VAL A 37 30.16 19.01 -22.04
CA VAL A 37 29.26 18.65 -20.93
C VAL A 37 30.09 18.17 -19.73
N PRO A 38 30.62 19.10 -18.92
CA PRO A 38 31.38 18.73 -17.73
C PRO A 38 30.47 18.07 -16.69
N PRO A 39 30.97 17.10 -15.91
CA PRO A 39 30.19 16.43 -14.88
C PRO A 39 29.82 17.39 -13.73
N ALA A 40 28.62 17.24 -13.18
CA ALA A 40 28.08 18.11 -12.12
C ALA A 40 28.86 17.98 -10.78
N GLN A 41 28.85 19.04 -9.97
CA GLN A 41 29.51 19.04 -8.67
C GLN A 41 28.86 18.01 -7.72
N VAL A 42 29.62 16.99 -7.33
CA VAL A 42 29.19 15.95 -6.38
C VAL A 42 29.70 16.30 -4.97
N LEU A 43 29.12 15.69 -3.93
CA LEU A 43 29.59 15.73 -2.54
C LEU A 43 29.39 17.05 -1.78
N VAL A 44 28.59 17.97 -2.31
CA VAL A 44 28.12 19.14 -1.57
C VAL A 44 26.83 18.78 -0.82
N ARG A 45 26.83 18.95 0.50
CA ARG A 45 25.61 18.80 1.30
C ARG A 45 24.82 20.10 1.24
N GLN A 46 23.82 20.14 0.36
CA GLN A 46 22.92 21.28 0.26
C GLN A 46 21.87 21.26 1.38
N GLN A 47 21.41 22.44 1.80
CA GLN A 47 20.27 22.51 2.71
C GLN A 47 18.98 22.17 1.94
N PRO A 48 18.12 21.29 2.48
CA PRO A 48 16.89 20.90 1.81
C PRO A 48 15.89 22.06 1.79
N VAL A 49 15.03 22.07 0.78
CA VAL A 49 13.90 22.99 0.67
C VAL A 49 12.98 22.84 1.90
N LYS A 50 12.50 23.97 2.43
CA LYS A 50 11.58 23.99 3.57
C LYS A 50 10.14 23.90 3.05
N HIS A 51 9.50 22.76 3.26
CA HIS A 51 8.07 22.58 3.01
C HIS A 51 7.29 22.82 4.30
N ALA A 52 6.68 24.00 4.45
CA ALA A 52 5.79 24.29 5.57
C ALA A 52 4.40 23.72 5.28
N LEU A 53 3.66 23.35 6.33
CA LEU A 53 2.27 22.90 6.17
C LEU A 53 1.40 24.16 6.00
N THR A 54 1.05 24.44 4.75
CA THR A 54 0.12 25.51 4.36
C THR A 54 -1.29 24.96 4.32
N LYS A 55 -2.26 25.76 4.80
CA LYS A 55 -3.69 25.49 4.66
C LYS A 55 -4.33 26.71 4.01
N VAL A 56 -4.97 26.52 2.88
CA VAL A 56 -5.63 27.61 2.16
C VAL A 56 -7.09 27.67 2.59
N ARG A 57 -7.59 28.87 2.92
CA ARG A 57 -8.96 29.09 3.40
C ARG A 57 -9.55 30.36 2.80
N THR A 58 -10.87 30.39 2.65
CA THR A 58 -11.60 31.62 2.26
C THR A 58 -12.42 32.14 3.42
N ARG A 59 -12.40 33.46 3.61
CA ARG A 59 -13.22 34.16 4.60
C ARG A 59 -14.00 35.30 3.96
N THR A 60 -15.14 35.66 4.54
CA THR A 60 -15.79 36.92 4.22
C THR A 60 -15.13 38.08 4.98
N LEU A 61 -14.88 39.17 4.26
CA LEU A 61 -14.45 40.43 4.86
C LEU A 61 -15.67 41.21 5.35
N PRO A 62 -15.51 42.14 6.31
CA PRO A 62 -16.59 43.03 6.75
C PRO A 62 -17.19 43.89 5.62
N SER A 63 -16.45 44.07 4.52
CA SER A 63 -16.88 44.75 3.29
C SER A 63 -17.81 43.90 2.41
N GLY A 64 -18.01 42.62 2.73
CA GLY A 64 -18.79 41.67 1.93
C GLY A 64 -17.98 40.95 0.83
N GLU A 65 -16.71 41.32 0.63
CA GLU A 65 -15.83 40.66 -0.34
C GLU A 65 -15.24 39.35 0.24
N THR A 66 -14.96 38.38 -0.63
CA THR A 66 -14.32 37.11 -0.25
C THR A 66 -12.81 37.15 -0.50
N GLU A 67 -12.02 36.83 0.52
CA GLU A 67 -10.55 36.79 0.44
C GLU A 67 -10.02 35.39 0.74
N GLN A 68 -9.15 34.88 -0.14
CA GLN A 68 -8.35 33.68 0.10
C GLN A 68 -7.10 34.03 0.89
N TYR A 69 -6.84 33.31 1.98
CA TYR A 69 -5.66 33.49 2.80
C TYR A 69 -4.99 32.16 3.13
N GLU A 70 -3.67 32.20 3.27
CA GLU A 70 -2.84 31.04 3.57
C GLU A 70 -2.45 30.99 5.05
N GLN A 71 -2.89 29.96 5.75
CA GLN A 71 -2.44 29.68 7.11
C GLN A 71 -1.18 28.80 7.06
N ILE A 72 -0.02 29.42 7.22
CA ILE A 72 1.26 28.70 7.29
C ILE A 72 1.49 28.23 8.73
N SER A 73 1.34 26.94 8.97
CA SER A 73 1.67 26.33 10.26
C SER A 73 3.16 25.99 10.31
N ALA A 74 3.96 26.90 10.87
CA ALA A 74 5.37 26.63 11.10
C ALA A 74 5.52 25.60 12.24
N SER A 75 6.36 24.57 12.03
CA SER A 75 6.74 23.66 13.11
C SER A 75 7.37 24.46 14.25
N LYS A 76 6.99 24.19 15.50
CA LYS A 76 7.61 24.82 16.68
C LYS A 76 9.14 24.70 16.58
N ARG A 77 9.85 25.83 16.68
CA ARG A 77 11.31 25.84 16.65
C ARG A 77 11.83 25.01 17.83
N SER A 78 12.80 24.13 17.59
CA SER A 78 13.48 23.42 18.67
C SER A 78 14.11 24.44 19.62
N LYS A 79 13.94 24.23 20.93
CA LYS A 79 14.58 25.06 21.97
C LYS A 79 16.09 24.80 22.08
N SER A 80 16.61 23.77 21.41
CA SER A 80 18.04 23.46 21.42
C SER A 80 18.83 24.45 20.56
N ALA A 81 19.83 25.11 21.15
CA ALA A 81 20.74 26.02 20.43
C ALA A 81 21.57 25.33 19.32
N LYS A 82 21.76 24.00 19.42
CA LYS A 82 22.51 23.21 18.42
C LYS A 82 21.57 22.68 17.33
N ALA A 83 21.76 23.15 16.10
CA ALA A 83 21.02 22.67 14.95
C ALA A 83 21.51 21.26 14.55
N ARG A 84 20.70 20.23 14.82
CA ARG A 84 20.91 18.86 14.32
C ARG A 84 20.12 18.67 13.02
N HIS A 85 20.59 17.80 12.13
CA HIS A 85 19.87 17.41 10.90
C HIS A 85 19.61 18.53 9.88
N VAL A 86 20.49 19.55 9.82
CA VAL A 86 20.37 20.69 8.89
C VAL A 86 20.36 20.26 7.42
N PHE A 87 21.10 19.21 7.08
CA PHE A 87 21.23 18.68 5.72
C PHE A 87 20.35 17.45 5.46
N GLN A 88 19.45 17.09 6.38
CA GLN A 88 18.59 15.94 6.23
C GLN A 88 17.30 16.35 5.49
N PRO A 89 16.92 15.65 4.39
CA PRO A 89 15.64 15.87 3.73
C PRO A 89 14.48 15.82 4.72
N ARG A 90 13.57 16.79 4.60
CA ARG A 90 12.40 16.89 5.48
C ARG A 90 11.24 16.08 4.92
N GLN A 91 10.41 15.56 5.82
CA GLN A 91 9.16 14.90 5.43
C GLN A 91 8.20 15.91 4.81
N LEU A 92 7.67 15.60 3.63
CA LEU A 92 6.58 16.33 3.00
C LEU A 92 5.31 16.08 3.81
N ARG A 93 4.56 17.15 4.09
CA ARG A 93 3.30 17.08 4.83
C ARG A 93 2.28 17.94 4.12
N TYR A 94 1.12 17.35 3.87
CA TYR A 94 0.02 17.97 3.18
C TYR A 94 -1.19 18.08 4.11
N GLU A 95 -2.11 19.00 3.85
CA GLU A 95 -3.30 19.15 4.70
C GLU A 95 -4.28 17.98 4.48
N GLU A 96 -4.31 17.49 3.24
CA GLU A 96 -5.03 16.33 2.74
C GLU A 96 -4.66 15.05 3.49
N ASP A 97 -3.42 14.91 3.98
CA ASP A 97 -3.01 13.73 4.74
C ASP A 97 -3.79 13.59 6.05
N SER A 98 -4.13 14.73 6.68
CA SER A 98 -4.98 14.72 7.86
C SER A 98 -6.41 14.33 7.50
N LEU A 99 -6.93 14.83 6.37
CA LEU A 99 -8.29 14.55 5.90
C LEU A 99 -8.45 13.09 5.46
N ARG A 100 -7.44 12.52 4.79
CA ARG A 100 -7.39 11.09 4.42
C ARG A 100 -7.47 10.22 5.66
N ARG A 101 -6.68 10.53 6.70
CA ARG A 101 -6.67 9.77 7.96
C ARG A 101 -8.04 9.76 8.62
N THR A 102 -8.71 10.91 8.71
CA THR A 102 -10.06 10.99 9.28
C THR A 102 -11.09 10.25 8.42
N PHE A 103 -11.00 10.35 7.10
CA PHE A 103 -11.95 9.67 6.22
C PHE A 103 -11.84 8.14 6.33
N PHE A 104 -10.62 7.58 6.25
CA PHE A 104 -10.40 6.15 6.31
C PHE A 104 -10.53 5.55 7.72
N SER A 105 -10.39 6.36 8.79
CA SER A 105 -10.76 5.92 10.14
C SER A 105 -12.26 5.73 10.28
N ASP A 106 -13.05 6.64 9.71
CA ASP A 106 -14.51 6.57 9.76
C ASP A 106 -15.08 5.50 8.81
N HIS A 107 -14.36 5.21 7.70
CA HIS A 107 -14.77 4.25 6.67
C HIS A 107 -13.72 3.17 6.43
N PRO A 108 -13.48 2.24 7.39
CA PRO A 108 -12.47 1.20 7.23
C PRO A 108 -12.70 0.32 5.98
N TRP A 109 -13.96 0.05 5.64
CA TRP A 109 -14.32 -0.80 4.51
C TRP A 109 -14.12 -0.16 3.13
N GLU A 110 -13.87 1.16 3.05
CA GLU A 110 -13.43 1.76 1.78
C GLU A 110 -12.00 1.32 1.41
N LEU A 111 -11.20 0.85 2.37
CA LEU A 111 -9.88 0.26 2.10
C LEU A 111 -9.98 -1.14 1.45
N ALA A 112 -11.11 -1.84 1.62
CA ALA A 112 -11.33 -3.13 1.00
C ALA A 112 -11.63 -3.01 -0.51
N ARG A 113 -11.99 -1.81 -0.98
CA ARG A 113 -12.21 -1.56 -2.41
C ARG A 113 -10.86 -1.48 -3.13
N PRO A 114 -10.61 -2.31 -4.14
CA PRO A 114 -9.33 -2.32 -4.84
C PRO A 114 -9.10 -1.00 -5.56
N ARG A 115 -7.89 -0.44 -5.40
CA ARG A 115 -7.47 0.82 -6.03
C ARG A 115 -6.22 0.59 -6.87
N VAL A 116 -6.26 1.02 -8.12
CA VAL A 116 -5.08 1.05 -9.00
C VAL A 116 -4.26 2.29 -8.66
N ILE A 117 -3.00 2.09 -8.29
CA ILE A 117 -2.05 3.18 -7.96
C ILE A 117 -1.12 3.47 -9.15
N VAL A 118 -1.03 2.55 -10.10
CA VAL A 118 -0.22 2.71 -11.31
C VAL A 118 -0.82 3.85 -12.14
N GLU A 119 -0.04 4.92 -12.30
CA GLU A 119 -0.39 6.07 -13.13
C GLU A 119 -0.25 5.71 -14.61
N THR A 120 -1.10 6.29 -15.47
CA THR A 120 -1.05 6.07 -16.92
C THR A 120 -0.12 7.09 -17.58
N SER A 121 -0.40 8.37 -17.38
CA SER A 121 0.38 9.49 -17.92
C SER A 121 0.91 10.45 -16.86
N GLY A 122 0.48 10.32 -15.59
CA GLY A 122 0.79 11.25 -14.50
C GLY A 122 -0.05 12.54 -14.48
N ASP A 123 -0.70 12.88 -15.60
CA ASP A 123 -1.44 14.15 -15.76
C ASP A 123 -2.94 14.06 -15.42
N GLN A 124 -3.39 12.94 -14.87
CA GLN A 124 -4.82 12.68 -14.62
C GLN A 124 -5.47 13.70 -13.67
N HIS A 125 -4.67 14.34 -12.81
CA HIS A 125 -5.15 15.34 -11.86
C HIS A 125 -5.26 16.76 -12.43
N GLN A 126 -4.65 17.05 -13.59
CA GLN A 126 -4.63 18.41 -14.15
C GLN A 126 -6.01 18.89 -14.59
N ASN A 127 -6.83 17.99 -15.11
CA ASN A 127 -8.16 18.30 -15.65
C ASN A 127 -9.29 18.04 -14.64
N ALA A 128 -8.96 17.73 -13.39
CA ALA A 128 -9.96 17.43 -12.36
C ALA A 128 -10.57 18.72 -11.82
N ASP A 129 -11.85 18.97 -12.12
CA ASP A 129 -12.59 20.12 -11.63
C ASP A 129 -13.48 19.74 -10.43
N TRP A 130 -12.96 19.99 -9.23
CA TRP A 130 -13.65 19.70 -7.98
C TRP A 130 -14.80 20.66 -7.65
N SER A 131 -15.11 21.65 -8.51
CA SER A 131 -16.26 22.55 -8.34
C SER A 131 -17.59 21.87 -8.66
N THR A 132 -17.59 21.03 -9.70
CA THR A 132 -18.80 20.36 -10.21
C THR A 132 -19.26 19.23 -9.29
N GLY A 133 -18.33 18.52 -8.63
CA GLY A 133 -18.64 17.45 -7.67
C GLY A 133 -17.52 16.42 -7.51
N LEU A 134 -17.89 15.23 -7.01
CA LEU A 134 -16.96 14.13 -6.71
C LEU A 134 -16.58 13.27 -7.91
N VAL A 135 -17.45 13.20 -8.93
CA VAL A 135 -17.23 12.37 -10.11
C VAL A 135 -16.36 13.16 -11.08
N GLN A 136 -15.17 12.63 -11.35
CA GLN A 136 -14.20 13.24 -12.25
C GLN A 136 -13.90 12.30 -13.41
N PRO A 137 -13.65 12.81 -14.63
CA PRO A 137 -13.28 11.97 -15.77
C PRO A 137 -11.94 11.29 -15.50
N GLY A 138 -11.86 9.98 -15.74
CA GLY A 138 -10.63 9.20 -15.60
C GLY A 138 -10.18 8.89 -14.16
N ILE A 139 -10.88 9.41 -13.14
CA ILE A 139 -10.60 9.12 -11.72
C ILE A 139 -11.78 8.31 -11.15
N PRO A 140 -11.54 7.10 -10.62
CA PRO A 140 -12.60 6.31 -10.00
C PRO A 140 -13.09 6.95 -8.70
N LEU A 141 -14.37 6.78 -8.39
CA LEU A 141 -14.97 7.25 -7.14
C LEU A 141 -14.30 6.58 -5.94
N SER A 142 -13.54 7.36 -5.17
CA SER A 142 -12.75 6.91 -4.03
C SER A 142 -12.82 7.91 -2.88
N GLY A 143 -12.30 7.54 -1.70
CA GLY A 143 -12.08 8.46 -0.59
C GLY A 143 -11.19 9.65 -0.97
N GLU A 144 -10.29 9.48 -1.94
CA GLU A 144 -9.47 10.59 -2.46
C GLU A 144 -10.34 11.69 -3.08
N CYS A 145 -11.41 11.33 -3.82
CA CYS A 145 -12.34 12.31 -4.37
C CYS A 145 -13.02 13.12 -3.27
N VAL A 146 -13.36 12.48 -2.14
CA VAL A 146 -13.97 13.14 -0.98
C VAL A 146 -13.02 14.15 -0.37
N VAL A 147 -11.74 13.76 -0.20
CA VAL A 147 -10.70 14.63 0.36
C VAL A 147 -10.46 15.84 -0.55
N GLN A 148 -10.37 15.64 -1.87
CA GLN A 148 -10.14 16.74 -2.81
C GLN A 148 -11.35 17.67 -2.91
N ARG A 149 -12.57 17.13 -2.92
CA ARG A 149 -13.81 17.93 -2.85
C ARG A 149 -13.91 18.71 -1.54
N GLN A 150 -13.58 18.08 -0.41
CA GLN A 150 -13.53 18.74 0.89
C GLN A 150 -12.50 19.88 0.88
N LEU A 151 -11.32 19.63 0.33
CA LEU A 151 -10.27 20.63 0.20
C LEU A 151 -10.74 21.81 -0.66
N TRP A 152 -11.34 21.54 -1.81
CA TRP A 152 -11.89 22.55 -2.70
C TRP A 152 -12.97 23.40 -2.00
N LEU A 153 -13.87 22.78 -1.23
CA LEU A 153 -14.89 23.50 -0.45
C LEU A 153 -14.24 24.43 0.59
N LEU A 154 -13.19 23.98 1.26
CA LEU A 154 -12.46 24.79 2.24
C LEU A 154 -11.73 25.98 1.61
N GLN A 155 -11.33 25.84 0.34
CA GLN A 155 -10.63 26.86 -0.42
C GLN A 155 -11.56 27.87 -1.11
N ASN A 156 -12.77 27.48 -1.50
CA ASN A 156 -13.65 28.35 -2.30
C ASN A 156 -14.87 28.85 -1.53
N THR A 157 -15.40 28.06 -0.59
CA THR A 157 -16.56 28.47 0.20
C THR A 157 -16.10 29.34 1.38
N PRO A 158 -16.65 30.55 1.55
CA PRO A 158 -16.27 31.42 2.63
C PRO A 158 -16.75 30.88 3.99
N ASP A 159 -15.91 31.02 5.01
CA ASP A 159 -16.21 30.75 6.43
C ASP A 159 -16.73 29.35 6.74
N ILE A 160 -16.46 28.38 5.85
CA ILE A 160 -16.82 26.98 6.07
C ILE A 160 -15.86 26.30 7.04
N THR A 161 -16.41 25.57 8.01
CA THR A 161 -15.60 24.78 8.94
C THR A 161 -15.17 23.44 8.32
N VAL A 162 -14.05 22.88 8.78
CA VAL A 162 -13.55 21.56 8.32
C VAL A 162 -14.60 20.45 8.44
N PRO A 163 -15.35 20.33 9.56
CA PRO A 163 -16.39 19.30 9.69
C PRO A 163 -17.58 19.53 8.74
N GLN A 164 -18.00 20.78 8.52
CA GLN A 164 -19.09 21.08 7.59
C GLN A 164 -18.71 20.72 6.14
N ALA A 165 -17.51 21.10 5.70
CA ALA A 165 -17.02 20.71 4.38
C ALA A 165 -16.90 19.18 4.24
N TYR A 166 -16.47 18.50 5.31
CA TYR A 166 -16.43 17.05 5.36
C TYR A 166 -17.82 16.43 5.20
N ASP A 167 -18.82 16.94 5.93
CA ASP A 167 -20.19 16.44 5.88
C ASP A 167 -20.84 16.61 4.51
N ILE A 168 -20.58 17.72 3.82
CA ILE A 168 -21.07 17.96 2.46
C ILE A 168 -20.47 16.92 1.51
N ALA A 169 -19.14 16.83 1.47
CA ALA A 169 -18.44 15.89 0.58
C ALA A 169 -18.82 14.42 0.89
N ARG A 170 -18.97 14.08 2.17
CA ARG A 170 -19.37 12.74 2.62
C ARG A 170 -20.80 12.38 2.22
N LYS A 171 -21.75 13.32 2.33
CA LYS A 171 -23.14 13.09 1.88
C LYS A 171 -23.22 12.90 0.37
N GLU A 172 -22.49 13.72 -0.41
CA GLU A 172 -22.34 13.54 -1.85
C GLU A 172 -21.75 12.15 -2.18
N PHE A 173 -20.76 11.70 -1.41
CA PHE A 173 -20.16 10.39 -1.58
C PHE A 173 -21.15 9.25 -1.32
N TYR A 174 -21.94 9.36 -0.25
CA TYR A 174 -22.97 8.37 0.09
C TYR A 174 -24.09 8.30 -0.94
N THR A 175 -24.49 9.43 -1.54
CA THR A 175 -25.51 9.40 -2.60
C THR A 175 -24.99 8.68 -3.84
N LEU A 176 -23.74 8.92 -4.23
CA LEU A 176 -23.10 8.25 -5.36
C LEU A 176 -22.89 6.75 -5.12
N ARG A 177 -22.39 6.36 -3.94
CA ARG A 177 -22.23 4.93 -3.58
C ARG A 177 -23.56 4.19 -3.54
N ARG A 178 -24.60 4.79 -2.96
CA ARG A 178 -25.96 4.20 -2.98
C ARG A 178 -26.51 4.07 -4.39
N ARG A 179 -26.22 5.05 -5.26
CA ARG A 179 -26.62 5.01 -6.67
C ARG A 179 -25.91 3.88 -7.42
N GLU A 180 -24.61 3.71 -7.20
CA GLU A 180 -23.80 2.62 -7.78
C GLU A 180 -24.36 1.25 -7.36
N GLU A 181 -24.55 1.02 -6.07
CA GLU A 181 -25.07 -0.26 -5.56
C GLU A 181 -26.48 -0.57 -6.11
N ARG A 182 -27.37 0.43 -6.12
CA ARG A 182 -28.71 0.29 -6.67
C ARG A 182 -28.65 -0.03 -8.17
N ARG A 183 -27.78 0.65 -8.91
CA ARG A 183 -27.62 0.44 -10.36
C ARG A 183 -27.19 -0.99 -10.65
N ASP A 184 -26.21 -1.51 -9.93
CA ASP A 184 -25.69 -2.85 -10.18
C ASP A 184 -26.70 -3.93 -9.79
N ARG A 185 -27.46 -3.72 -8.70
CA ARG A 185 -28.56 -4.62 -8.30
C ARG A 185 -29.65 -4.68 -9.37
N ILE A 186 -30.16 -3.52 -9.78
CA ILE A 186 -31.21 -3.41 -10.81
C ILE A 186 -30.72 -4.03 -12.12
N ALA A 187 -29.50 -3.71 -12.55
CA ALA A 187 -28.94 -4.27 -13.78
C ALA A 187 -28.86 -5.81 -13.76
N ALA A 188 -28.51 -6.40 -12.61
CA ALA A 188 -28.51 -7.85 -12.46
C ALA A 188 -29.93 -8.45 -12.47
N GLU A 189 -30.92 -7.78 -11.86
CA GLU A 189 -32.33 -8.19 -11.87
C GLU A 189 -32.91 -8.12 -13.29
N GLU A 190 -32.73 -7.00 -13.98
CA GLU A 190 -33.15 -6.80 -15.37
C GLU A 190 -32.51 -7.84 -16.29
N ALA A 191 -31.21 -8.10 -16.16
CA ALA A 191 -30.55 -9.13 -16.95
C ALA A 191 -31.15 -10.53 -16.74
N ARG A 192 -31.45 -10.92 -15.49
CA ARG A 192 -32.11 -12.22 -15.20
C ARG A 192 -33.53 -12.26 -15.76
N HIS A 193 -34.28 -11.17 -15.62
CA HIS A 193 -35.63 -11.06 -16.16
C HIS A 193 -35.63 -11.23 -17.69
N MET A 194 -34.60 -10.72 -18.38
CA MET A 194 -34.39 -10.89 -19.82
C MET A 194 -33.78 -12.26 -20.19
N GLY A 195 -33.64 -13.20 -19.25
CA GLY A 195 -33.18 -14.55 -19.49
C GLY A 195 -31.66 -14.76 -19.47
N ALA A 196 -30.87 -13.76 -19.03
CA ALA A 196 -29.43 -13.93 -18.86
C ALA A 196 -29.12 -14.93 -17.73
N LYS A 197 -28.26 -15.91 -18.02
CA LYS A 197 -27.79 -16.91 -17.04
C LYS A 197 -26.38 -16.54 -16.59
N PHE A 198 -26.23 -16.29 -15.29
CA PHE A 198 -24.93 -16.04 -14.68
C PHE A 198 -24.25 -17.35 -14.26
N GLY A 199 -22.92 -17.34 -14.21
CA GLY A 199 -22.15 -18.44 -13.64
C GLY A 199 -22.28 -18.53 -12.11
N LYS A 200 -21.37 -19.26 -11.47
CA LYS A 200 -21.32 -19.38 -10.00
C LYS A 200 -21.19 -17.99 -9.37
N SER A 201 -21.97 -17.74 -8.31
CA SER A 201 -21.86 -16.48 -7.58
C SER A 201 -20.55 -16.42 -6.79
N GLN A 202 -20.12 -15.21 -6.42
CA GLN A 202 -18.92 -15.03 -5.60
C GLN A 202 -19.00 -15.82 -4.27
N ILE A 203 -20.20 -15.91 -3.67
CA ILE A 203 -20.45 -16.68 -2.45
C ILE A 203 -20.25 -18.19 -2.70
N GLN A 204 -20.75 -18.72 -3.82
CA GLN A 204 -20.55 -20.13 -4.18
C GLN A 204 -19.08 -20.44 -4.48
N ILE A 205 -18.37 -19.52 -5.13
CA ILE A 205 -16.92 -19.66 -5.36
C ILE A 205 -16.17 -19.67 -4.02
N ALA A 206 -16.50 -18.74 -3.11
CA ALA A 206 -15.90 -18.67 -1.79
C ALA A 206 -16.14 -19.95 -0.97
N MET A 207 -17.39 -20.44 -0.92
CA MET A 207 -17.74 -21.71 -0.26
C MET A 207 -16.95 -22.89 -0.83
N GLY A 208 -16.72 -22.92 -2.15
CA GLY A 208 -15.89 -23.95 -2.77
C GLY A 208 -14.42 -23.91 -2.30
N ILE A 209 -13.86 -22.71 -2.14
CA ILE A 209 -12.51 -22.52 -1.61
C ILE A 209 -12.46 -22.90 -0.13
N GLU A 210 -13.44 -22.49 0.67
CA GLU A 210 -13.55 -22.81 2.10
C GLU A 210 -13.65 -24.31 2.34
N ASN A 211 -14.47 -25.03 1.55
CA ASN A 211 -14.58 -26.48 1.63
C ASN A 211 -13.26 -27.18 1.31
N HIS A 212 -12.53 -26.71 0.28
CA HIS A 212 -11.20 -27.26 -0.03
C HIS A 212 -10.25 -27.06 1.15
N MET A 213 -10.25 -25.87 1.75
CA MET A 213 -9.40 -25.56 2.90
C MET A 213 -9.79 -26.38 4.14
N TYR A 214 -11.09 -26.61 4.37
CA TYR A 214 -11.57 -27.44 5.46
C TYR A 214 -11.11 -28.89 5.30
N ASN A 215 -11.20 -29.45 4.10
CA ASN A 215 -10.75 -30.81 3.82
C ASN A 215 -9.23 -30.97 4.04
N ASP A 216 -8.44 -29.96 3.65
CA ASP A 216 -7.01 -29.95 3.91
C ASP A 216 -6.71 -29.90 5.42
N TRP A 217 -7.44 -29.07 6.16
CA TRP A 217 -7.33 -28.98 7.61
C TRP A 217 -7.76 -30.27 8.31
N GLU A 218 -8.82 -30.93 7.83
CA GLU A 218 -9.31 -32.20 8.40
C GLU A 218 -8.27 -33.31 8.26
N LYS A 219 -7.64 -33.44 7.09
CA LYS A 219 -6.55 -34.40 6.89
C LYS A 219 -5.38 -34.14 7.84
N TRP A 220 -4.97 -32.88 7.97
CA TRP A 220 -3.91 -32.48 8.88
C TRP A 220 -4.26 -32.71 10.36
N SER A 221 -5.50 -32.41 10.76
CA SER A 221 -5.94 -32.54 12.16
C SER A 221 -6.04 -34.01 12.56
N ARG A 222 -6.56 -34.88 11.68
CA ARG A 222 -6.55 -36.34 11.88
C ARG A 222 -5.12 -36.87 12.08
N GLN A 223 -4.18 -36.47 11.23
CA GLN A 223 -2.77 -36.85 11.39
C GLN A 223 -2.17 -36.34 12.72
N THR A 224 -2.45 -35.09 13.08
CA THR A 224 -1.91 -34.49 14.31
C THR A 224 -2.48 -35.18 15.55
N VAL A 225 -3.79 -35.47 15.57
CA VAL A 225 -4.43 -36.24 16.64
C VAL A 225 -3.79 -37.61 16.73
N PHE A 226 -3.59 -38.31 15.61
CA PHE A 226 -2.90 -39.60 15.58
C PHE A 226 -1.48 -39.54 16.15
N GLU A 227 -0.69 -38.52 15.79
CA GLU A 227 0.65 -38.29 16.34
C GLU A 227 0.62 -37.99 17.85
N GLN A 228 -0.39 -37.27 18.34
CA GLN A 228 -0.55 -37.00 19.76
C GLN A 228 -0.99 -38.25 20.54
N THR A 229 -1.98 -38.99 20.04
CA THR A 229 -2.46 -40.22 20.68
C THR A 229 -1.36 -41.29 20.70
N SER A 230 -0.59 -41.43 19.63
CA SER A 230 0.55 -42.36 19.59
C SER A 230 1.65 -41.99 20.59
N ARG A 231 1.97 -40.70 20.74
CA ARG A 231 2.92 -40.24 21.77
C ARG A 231 2.42 -40.51 23.19
N VAL A 232 1.14 -40.27 23.47
CA VAL A 232 0.54 -40.55 24.79
C VAL A 232 0.52 -42.06 25.06
N ALA A 233 0.13 -42.88 24.08
CA ALA A 233 0.15 -44.34 24.18
C ALA A 233 1.56 -44.89 24.43
N ALA A 234 2.58 -44.33 23.75
CA ALA A 234 3.98 -44.67 23.98
C ALA A 234 4.47 -44.27 25.39
N PHE A 235 3.90 -43.22 25.98
CA PHE A 235 4.20 -42.79 27.35
C PHE A 235 3.48 -43.65 28.41
N GLU A 236 2.23 -44.06 28.17
CA GLU A 236 1.43 -44.90 29.07
C GLU A 236 1.70 -46.41 28.93
N GLY A 237 2.57 -46.82 27.99
CA GLY A 237 2.98 -48.21 27.79
C GLY A 237 1.87 -49.14 27.29
N THR A 238 0.75 -48.58 26.81
CA THR A 238 -0.37 -49.34 26.24
C THR A 238 -0.28 -49.22 24.71
N PRO A 239 -0.23 -50.31 23.93
CA PRO A 239 -0.10 -50.20 22.48
C PRO A 239 -1.36 -49.56 21.88
N ALA A 240 -1.18 -48.50 21.11
CA ALA A 240 -2.25 -47.92 20.30
C ALA A 240 -2.76 -49.00 19.33
N LYS A 241 -4.07 -49.27 19.32
CA LYS A 241 -4.67 -50.16 18.32
C LYS A 241 -4.70 -49.43 16.98
N ASP A 242 -3.97 -49.95 16.01
CA ASP A 242 -3.73 -49.36 14.68
C ASP A 242 -4.90 -49.55 13.67
N ASP A 243 -6.04 -50.09 14.08
CA ASP A 243 -6.96 -50.72 13.12
C ASP A 243 -7.93 -49.80 12.33
N ASP A 244 -8.10 -48.51 12.68
CA ASP A 244 -9.12 -47.65 12.02
C ASP A 244 -8.58 -46.47 11.17
N VAL A 245 -7.27 -46.16 11.20
CA VAL A 245 -6.75 -44.90 10.59
C VAL A 245 -6.04 -45.12 9.24
N LEU A 246 -5.47 -46.30 9.01
CA LEU A 246 -4.72 -46.61 7.79
C LEU A 246 -5.60 -47.08 6.61
N SER A 247 -6.84 -47.51 6.87
CA SER A 247 -7.74 -48.02 5.83
C SER A 247 -8.44 -46.91 5.02
N GLU A 248 -8.74 -45.75 5.61
CA GLU A 248 -9.41 -44.64 4.92
C GLU A 248 -8.47 -43.72 4.13
N THR A 249 -7.19 -43.66 4.50
CA THR A 249 -6.20 -42.82 3.79
C THR A 249 -5.82 -43.39 2.42
N ALA A 250 -5.87 -44.72 2.26
CA ALA A 250 -5.65 -45.40 0.99
C ALA A 250 -6.81 -45.28 -0.01
N LEU A 251 -8.03 -44.91 0.45
CA LEU A 251 -9.22 -44.82 -0.40
C LEU A 251 -9.39 -43.47 -1.13
N ASN A 252 -8.53 -42.48 -0.84
CA ASN A 252 -8.62 -41.12 -1.41
C ASN A 252 -7.57 -40.83 -2.51
N GLU A 253 -6.92 -41.85 -3.07
CA GLU A 253 -5.90 -41.72 -4.12
C GLU A 253 -6.46 -41.54 -5.56
N ASP A 254 -7.79 -41.46 -5.74
CA ASP A 254 -8.43 -41.29 -7.06
C ASP A 254 -8.83 -39.82 -7.36
N LEU A 255 -7.85 -38.90 -7.34
CA LEU A 255 -8.01 -37.55 -7.91
C LEU A 255 -6.91 -37.30 -8.96
N PRO A 256 -7.24 -36.77 -10.15
CA PRO A 256 -6.32 -36.71 -11.27
C PRO A 256 -5.11 -35.82 -10.94
N GLN A 257 -3.91 -36.34 -11.23
CA GLN A 257 -2.61 -35.68 -11.13
C GLN A 257 -2.64 -34.27 -11.75
N GLN A 258 -2.86 -33.26 -10.91
CA GLN A 258 -2.60 -31.87 -11.28
C GLN A 258 -1.10 -31.64 -11.31
N ARG A 259 -0.63 -31.06 -12.42
CA ARG A 259 0.76 -30.74 -12.75
C ARG A 259 1.54 -30.27 -11.54
N GLN A 260 2.69 -30.91 -11.30
CA GLN A 260 3.73 -30.48 -10.36
C GLN A 260 4.20 -29.07 -10.73
N GLY A 261 3.53 -28.06 -10.22
CA GLY A 261 3.94 -26.67 -10.23
C GLY A 261 3.68 -26.11 -8.85
N ASN A 262 4.72 -26.04 -8.03
CA ASN A 262 4.70 -25.53 -6.65
C ASN A 262 3.50 -26.03 -5.82
N ALA A 263 3.65 -27.20 -5.21
CA ALA A 263 2.78 -27.60 -4.09
C ALA A 263 2.79 -26.45 -3.07
N ARG A 264 1.69 -25.70 -3.00
CA ARG A 264 1.52 -24.67 -1.97
C ARG A 264 1.63 -25.41 -0.64
N PRO A 265 2.53 -25.01 0.28
CA PRO A 265 2.58 -25.64 1.59
C PRO A 265 1.19 -25.55 2.21
N ALA A 266 0.71 -26.64 2.82
CA ALA A 266 -0.59 -26.67 3.49
C ALA A 266 -0.72 -25.40 4.38
N ILE A 267 -1.65 -24.51 3.99
CA ILE A 267 -1.79 -23.20 4.61
C ILE A 267 -2.34 -23.44 6.01
N GLY A 268 -1.46 -23.22 6.99
CA GLY A 268 -1.63 -23.62 8.39
C GLY A 268 -0.28 -23.98 9.01
N SER A 269 0.55 -24.76 8.30
CA SER A 269 1.89 -25.14 8.75
C SER A 269 2.79 -23.93 9.09
N ALA A 270 2.72 -22.84 8.32
CA ALA A 270 3.49 -21.63 8.57
C ALA A 270 2.92 -20.76 9.73
N VAL A 271 1.60 -20.70 9.87
CA VAL A 271 0.94 -19.93 10.94
C VAL A 271 1.08 -20.65 12.28
N PHE A 272 0.86 -21.97 12.30
CA PHE A 272 1.01 -22.79 13.49
C PHE A 272 2.48 -22.99 13.88
N SER A 273 3.43 -23.00 12.92
CA SER A 273 4.86 -22.99 13.28
C SER A 273 5.30 -21.65 13.88
N GLN A 274 4.76 -20.52 13.40
CA GLN A 274 4.97 -19.23 14.06
C GLN A 274 4.35 -19.20 15.46
N GLN A 275 3.14 -19.72 15.63
CA GLN A 275 2.48 -19.78 16.93
C GLN A 275 3.27 -20.68 17.91
N ALA A 276 3.68 -21.88 17.48
CA ALA A 276 4.50 -22.78 18.27
C ALA A 276 5.86 -22.15 18.64
N GLN A 277 6.48 -21.36 17.75
CA GLN A 277 7.69 -20.62 18.07
C GLN A 277 7.47 -19.50 19.10
N LEU A 278 6.31 -18.85 19.08
CA LEU A 278 5.94 -17.84 20.07
C LEU A 278 5.66 -18.49 21.42
N ASP A 279 4.87 -19.58 21.45
CA ASP A 279 4.53 -20.31 22.67
C ASP A 279 5.80 -20.91 23.32
N ALA A 280 6.72 -21.46 22.52
CA ALA A 280 8.02 -21.93 23.01
C ALA A 280 8.91 -20.81 23.58
N ARG A 281 8.79 -19.57 23.06
CA ARG A 281 9.50 -18.40 23.62
C ARG A 281 8.89 -17.92 24.94
N VAL A 282 7.57 -18.03 25.09
CA VAL A 282 6.87 -17.70 26.34
C VAL A 282 7.25 -18.71 27.43
N GLN A 283 7.19 -20.01 27.13
CA GLN A 283 7.58 -21.06 28.08
C GLN A 283 9.04 -20.96 28.55
N ARG A 284 9.96 -20.48 27.71
CA ARG A 284 11.36 -20.25 28.12
C ARG A 284 11.54 -19.05 29.05
N ARG A 285 10.60 -18.11 29.07
CA ARG A 285 10.64 -16.94 29.97
C ARG A 285 10.10 -17.26 31.36
N ASP A 286 9.20 -18.22 31.49
CA ASP A 286 8.60 -18.60 32.77
C ASP A 286 9.46 -19.60 33.59
N VAL A 287 10.57 -20.07 33.03
CA VAL A 287 11.49 -21.05 33.65
C VAL A 287 12.80 -20.38 34.17
N GLN A 288 12.90 -19.05 34.13
CA GLN A 288 13.98 -18.26 34.73
C GLN A 288 13.47 -17.39 35.87
#